data_AF-A0A448B2D3-F1
#
_entry.id   AF-A0A448B2D3-F1
#
_cell.length_a   1.000
_cell.length_b   1.000
_cell.length_c   1.000
_cell.angle_alpha   90.00
_cell.angle_beta   90.00
_cell.angle_gamma   90.00
#
_symmetry.space_group_name_H-M   'P 1'
#
loop_
_entity.id
_entity.type
_entity.pdbx_description
1 polymer ?
#
loop_
_entity_poly.entity_id
_entity_poly.type
_entity_poly.pdbx_seq_one_letter_code
_entity_poly.pdbx_strand_id
1 'polypeptide(L)'
;MKNNFLKLFFLLISANFFSQVGINTQTPKATLEVVGKPDDANHFDGIILPRISGDQLATKTYTTAQKGAIVFVLSPATNLSGQSVHLEKSGLYYFDGQKWVPLLQSDPLEVVSQTGNTSTLELIVKNNLKLDFDQKENYIIGKSRSTIAGEYNSIFATDSNITSGKGNSASAYAMSQGEITGKLNYGAGVSALNGIINGTISGNRNIGIGAGAMSYITSGNDNISIGYLSGTGNRTGSNNVFIGVGAGSPASGNRSISNKLAIHSTPVTTSSTNFWDSITNNYTDYKFALISGDFSERWLNINGKLSVTPSQMPDADGDPAYTKKVVAKADGSFGFATEVIPIPPSNGTFILKSVNGVPGWVTQ
;
A
#
# COMPACT_ATOMS: atom_id res chain seq x y z
N MET A 1 45.05 -70.88 -60.97
CA MET A 1 44.32 -69.70 -60.46
C MET A 1 42.92 -70.11 -59.99
N LYS A 2 42.81 -70.80 -58.86
CA LYS A 2 41.52 -71.16 -58.24
C LYS A 2 41.73 -71.08 -56.73
N ASN A 3 40.85 -70.35 -56.02
CA ASN A 3 40.73 -70.20 -54.55
C ASN A 3 40.91 -68.81 -53.92
N ASN A 4 41.20 -67.74 -54.68
CA ASN A 4 41.32 -66.39 -54.09
C ASN A 4 40.06 -65.51 -54.23
N PHE A 5 39.09 -65.87 -55.09
CA PHE A 5 37.90 -65.06 -55.31
C PHE A 5 36.90 -65.15 -54.13
N LEU A 6 36.81 -66.31 -53.48
CA LEU A 6 35.91 -66.51 -52.34
C LEU A 6 36.39 -65.79 -51.06
N LYS A 7 37.72 -65.63 -50.89
CA LYS A 7 38.30 -64.90 -49.74
C LYS A 7 38.15 -63.37 -49.88
N LEU A 8 38.14 -62.85 -51.11
CA LEU A 8 37.92 -61.42 -51.36
C LEU A 8 36.44 -61.03 -51.19
N PHE A 9 35.51 -61.96 -51.47
CA PHE A 9 34.07 -61.75 -51.28
C PHE A 9 33.66 -61.65 -49.80
N PHE A 10 34.35 -62.35 -48.90
CA PHE A 10 34.09 -62.27 -47.45
C PHE A 10 34.78 -61.09 -46.73
N LEU A 11 35.67 -60.35 -47.41
CA LEU A 11 36.40 -59.23 -46.80
C LEU A 11 35.67 -57.87 -46.91
N LEU A 12 34.51 -57.81 -47.58
CA LEU A 12 33.82 -56.56 -47.94
C LEU A 12 32.42 -56.40 -47.32
N ILE A 13 32.00 -57.28 -46.41
CA ILE A 13 30.71 -57.15 -45.70
C ILE A 13 30.97 -56.62 -44.28
N SER A 14 31.27 -55.34 -44.17
CA SER A 14 31.11 -54.60 -42.91
C SER A 14 29.71 -53.99 -42.90
N ALA A 15 28.71 -54.73 -42.41
CA ALA A 15 27.39 -54.19 -42.17
C ALA A 15 27.42 -53.33 -40.90
N ASN A 16 27.08 -52.05 -41.02
CA ASN A 16 26.84 -51.19 -39.86
C ASN A 16 25.50 -51.60 -39.25
N PHE A 17 25.53 -52.30 -38.11
CA PHE A 17 24.33 -52.55 -37.32
C PHE A 17 24.10 -51.35 -36.41
N PHE A 18 23.04 -50.59 -36.67
CA PHE A 18 22.59 -49.52 -35.78
C PHE A 18 21.82 -50.14 -34.61
N SER A 19 22.18 -49.77 -33.38
CA SER A 19 21.52 -50.25 -32.14
C SER A 19 20.27 -49.42 -31.77
N GLN A 20 19.79 -48.58 -32.68
CA GLN A 20 18.65 -47.70 -32.46
C GLN A 20 17.36 -48.45 -32.81
N VAL A 21 16.32 -48.28 -31.98
CA VAL A 21 15.01 -48.88 -32.20
C VAL A 21 14.05 -47.78 -32.66
N GLY A 22 13.49 -47.94 -33.86
CA GLY A 22 12.40 -47.12 -34.36
C GLY A 22 11.08 -47.88 -34.30
N ILE A 23 10.03 -47.26 -33.77
CA ILE A 23 8.65 -47.72 -33.92
C ILE A 23 7.97 -46.75 -34.89
N ASN A 24 7.42 -47.28 -35.99
CA ASN A 24 6.86 -46.52 -37.11
C ASN A 24 7.87 -45.57 -37.82
N THR A 25 9.18 -45.75 -37.64
CA THR A 25 10.22 -45.05 -38.42
C THR A 25 11.37 -46.01 -38.76
N GLN A 26 11.89 -45.93 -39.98
CA GLN A 26 13.03 -46.75 -40.43
C GLN A 26 14.39 -46.08 -40.18
N THR A 27 14.38 -44.79 -39.85
CA THR A 27 15.60 -43.98 -39.63
C THR A 27 15.52 -43.26 -38.27
N PRO A 28 15.50 -44.01 -37.15
CA PRO A 28 15.37 -43.44 -35.81
C PRO A 28 16.51 -42.46 -35.49
N LYS A 29 16.17 -41.31 -34.90
CA LYS A 29 17.10 -40.23 -34.52
C LYS A 29 17.52 -40.26 -33.06
N ALA A 30 16.99 -41.19 -32.27
CA ALA A 30 17.34 -41.43 -30.88
C ALA A 30 17.53 -42.94 -30.63
N THR A 31 17.98 -43.33 -29.44
CA THR A 31 18.11 -44.75 -29.06
C THR A 31 16.76 -45.48 -29.16
N LEU A 32 15.67 -44.80 -28.80
CA LEU A 32 14.30 -45.19 -29.06
C LEU A 32 13.54 -43.98 -29.63
N GLU A 33 12.97 -44.11 -30.83
CA GLU A 33 12.05 -43.13 -31.40
C GLU A 33 10.70 -43.80 -31.69
N VAL A 34 9.62 -43.21 -31.19
CA VAL A 34 8.24 -43.64 -31.45
C VAL A 34 7.55 -42.54 -32.23
N VAL A 35 7.29 -42.80 -33.52
CA VAL A 35 6.64 -41.84 -34.41
C VAL A 35 5.14 -42.15 -34.50
N GLY A 36 4.31 -41.15 -34.22
CA GLY A 36 2.86 -41.26 -34.30
C GLY A 36 2.30 -41.08 -35.72
N LYS A 37 0.97 -41.19 -35.85
CA LYS A 37 0.19 -40.90 -37.06
C LYS A 37 -0.94 -39.92 -36.75
N PRO A 38 -0.64 -38.61 -36.62
CA PRO A 38 -1.59 -37.62 -36.10
C PRO A 38 -2.86 -37.43 -36.96
N ASP A 39 -2.82 -37.82 -38.24
CA ASP A 39 -3.94 -37.67 -39.18
C ASP A 39 -4.84 -38.92 -39.28
N ASP A 40 -4.48 -40.03 -38.62
CA ASP A 40 -5.24 -41.29 -38.63
C ASP A 40 -6.05 -41.43 -37.34
N ALA A 41 -7.36 -41.15 -37.41
CA ALA A 41 -8.26 -41.22 -36.26
C ALA A 41 -8.39 -42.64 -35.64
N ASN A 42 -7.96 -43.69 -36.35
CA ASN A 42 -7.95 -45.07 -35.84
C ASN A 42 -6.56 -45.50 -35.33
N HIS A 43 -5.59 -44.59 -35.33
CA HIS A 43 -4.27 -44.81 -34.77
C HIS A 43 -4.13 -44.04 -33.45
N PHE A 44 -3.90 -44.76 -32.34
CA PHE A 44 -3.75 -44.15 -31.03
C PHE A 44 -2.28 -43.91 -30.70
N ASP A 45 -1.83 -42.66 -30.83
CA ASP A 45 -0.47 -42.25 -30.54
C ASP A 45 -0.16 -42.28 -29.04
N GLY A 46 0.97 -42.87 -28.64
CA GLY A 46 1.47 -42.81 -27.27
C GLY A 46 2.33 -43.99 -26.86
N ILE A 47 2.85 -43.92 -25.63
CA ILE A 47 3.56 -45.02 -24.98
C ILE A 47 2.81 -45.38 -23.70
N ILE A 48 2.33 -46.62 -23.61
CA ILE A 48 1.75 -47.14 -22.37
C ILE A 48 2.88 -47.62 -21.48
N LEU A 49 3.16 -46.85 -20.44
CA LEU A 49 4.13 -47.21 -19.40
C LEU A 49 3.60 -48.33 -18.50
N PRO A 50 4.48 -49.07 -17.80
CA PRO A 50 4.06 -50.05 -16.80
C PRO A 50 3.12 -49.42 -15.77
N ARG A 51 1.96 -50.04 -15.59
CA ARG A 51 0.95 -49.63 -14.61
C ARG A 51 1.07 -50.49 -13.36
N ILE A 52 1.16 -49.87 -12.20
CA ILE A 52 1.39 -50.56 -10.92
C ILE A 52 0.72 -49.79 -9.79
N SER A 53 0.17 -50.45 -8.77
CA SER A 53 -0.30 -49.71 -7.58
C SER A 53 0.88 -49.23 -6.74
N GLY A 54 0.68 -48.19 -5.92
CA GLY A 54 1.73 -47.70 -5.01
C GLY A 54 2.22 -48.80 -4.06
N ASP A 55 1.31 -49.62 -3.53
CA ASP A 55 1.66 -50.76 -2.68
C ASP A 55 2.47 -51.84 -3.41
N GLN A 56 2.09 -52.18 -4.65
CA GLN A 56 2.85 -53.13 -5.46
C GLN A 56 4.22 -52.61 -5.84
N LEU A 57 4.36 -51.30 -6.01
CA LEU A 57 5.65 -50.67 -6.29
C LEU A 57 6.53 -50.63 -5.04
N ALA A 58 5.94 -50.41 -3.87
CA ALA A 58 6.63 -50.38 -2.58
C ALA A 58 7.22 -51.74 -2.16
N THR A 59 6.70 -52.86 -2.65
CA THR A 59 7.29 -54.19 -2.41
C THR A 59 8.54 -54.47 -3.25
N LYS A 60 8.86 -53.61 -4.22
CA LYS A 60 10.02 -53.75 -5.10
C LYS A 60 11.18 -52.90 -4.60
N THR A 61 12.40 -53.43 -4.74
CA THR A 61 13.63 -52.68 -4.48
C THR A 61 14.29 -52.32 -5.80
N TYR A 62 14.32 -51.03 -6.11
CA TYR A 62 15.01 -50.49 -7.28
C TYR A 62 16.43 -50.05 -6.87
N THR A 63 17.38 -50.20 -7.78
CA THR A 63 18.77 -49.78 -7.57
C THR A 63 19.11 -48.64 -8.53
N THR A 64 20.30 -48.05 -8.39
CA THR A 64 20.79 -47.01 -9.31
C THR A 64 20.80 -47.43 -10.77
N ALA A 65 20.86 -48.75 -11.07
CA ALA A 65 20.76 -49.28 -12.43
C ALA A 65 19.40 -49.03 -13.10
N GLN A 66 18.34 -48.74 -12.33
CA GLN A 66 17.01 -48.42 -12.85
C GLN A 66 16.70 -46.91 -12.78
N LYS A 67 17.69 -46.04 -12.54
CA LYS A 67 17.50 -44.59 -12.56
C LYS A 67 16.94 -44.16 -13.92
N GLY A 68 15.85 -43.37 -13.89
CA GLY A 68 15.11 -42.93 -15.07
C GLY A 68 13.98 -43.86 -15.49
N ALA A 69 13.75 -45.00 -14.80
CA ALA A 69 12.56 -45.83 -15.03
C ALA A 69 11.29 -45.02 -14.76
N ILE A 70 10.31 -45.08 -15.67
CA ILE A 70 9.04 -44.35 -15.55
C ILE A 70 7.89 -45.35 -15.45
N VAL A 71 6.96 -45.10 -14.54
CA VAL A 71 5.76 -45.91 -14.33
C VAL A 71 4.54 -45.01 -14.17
N PHE A 72 3.37 -45.57 -14.47
CA PHE A 72 2.10 -44.96 -14.09
C PHE A 72 1.57 -45.65 -12.82
N VAL A 73 1.51 -44.91 -11.72
CA VAL A 73 1.01 -45.42 -10.44
C VAL A 73 -0.51 -45.29 -10.42
N LEU A 74 -1.20 -46.41 -10.22
CA LEU A 74 -2.67 -46.48 -10.31
C LEU A 74 -3.36 -45.89 -9.08
N SER A 75 -2.81 -46.13 -7.90
CA SER A 75 -3.34 -45.73 -6.60
C SER A 75 -2.18 -45.45 -5.63
N PRO A 76 -2.38 -44.62 -4.58
CA PRO A 76 -1.32 -44.33 -3.61
C PRO A 76 -0.80 -45.58 -2.89
N ALA A 77 0.41 -45.49 -2.36
CA ALA A 77 0.93 -46.48 -1.41
C ALA A 77 0.36 -46.22 -0.01
N THR A 78 0.04 -47.28 0.71
CA THR A 78 -0.49 -47.23 2.08
C THR A 78 0.60 -46.84 3.09
N ASN A 79 1.84 -47.28 2.85
CA ASN A 79 3.00 -46.93 3.67
C ASN A 79 3.99 -46.07 2.87
N LEU A 80 4.09 -44.79 3.23
CA LEU A 80 4.96 -43.80 2.61
C LEU A 80 6.32 -43.78 3.32
N SER A 81 7.22 -44.68 2.93
CA SER A 81 8.58 -44.74 3.48
C SER A 81 9.59 -45.23 2.44
N GLY A 82 10.88 -44.96 2.67
CA GLY A 82 11.96 -45.38 1.76
C GLY A 82 11.73 -44.92 0.32
N GLN A 83 11.72 -45.88 -0.62
CA GLN A 83 11.59 -45.57 -2.06
C GLN A 83 10.17 -45.13 -2.45
N SER A 84 9.14 -45.48 -1.68
CA SER A 84 7.73 -45.18 -1.96
C SER A 84 7.22 -43.90 -1.28
N VAL A 85 8.10 -43.15 -0.61
CA VAL A 85 7.72 -42.00 0.23
C VAL A 85 6.87 -40.93 -0.47
N HIS A 86 7.00 -40.75 -1.79
CA HIS A 86 6.22 -39.77 -2.55
C HIS A 86 5.04 -40.36 -3.34
N LEU A 87 4.70 -41.64 -3.17
CA LEU A 87 3.61 -42.30 -3.90
C LEU A 87 2.23 -41.95 -3.31
N GLU A 88 1.92 -40.66 -3.23
CA GLU A 88 0.75 -40.09 -2.53
C GLU A 88 -0.51 -40.04 -3.37
N LYS A 89 -0.39 -40.15 -4.69
CA LYS A 89 -1.50 -40.06 -5.64
C LYS A 89 -1.26 -40.86 -6.91
N SER A 90 -2.34 -41.16 -7.63
CA SER A 90 -2.28 -41.70 -8.99
C SER A 90 -1.54 -40.72 -9.92
N GLY A 91 -0.69 -41.22 -10.81
CA GLY A 91 0.05 -40.38 -11.75
C GLY A 91 1.34 -40.99 -12.28
N LEU A 92 2.09 -40.20 -13.05
CA LEU A 92 3.40 -40.59 -13.59
C LEU A 92 4.50 -40.35 -12.56
N TYR A 93 5.35 -41.36 -12.37
CA TYR A 93 6.52 -41.30 -11.50
C TYR A 93 7.75 -41.79 -12.24
N TYR A 94 8.91 -41.21 -11.93
CA TYR A 94 10.20 -41.74 -12.35
C TYR A 94 11.06 -42.09 -11.13
N PHE A 95 11.95 -43.07 -11.28
CA PHE A 95 12.91 -43.43 -10.24
C PHE A 95 14.16 -42.55 -10.37
N ASP A 96 14.49 -41.75 -9.35
CA ASP A 96 15.62 -40.81 -9.38
C ASP A 96 16.98 -41.47 -9.07
N GLY A 97 16.97 -42.77 -8.77
CA GLY A 97 18.11 -43.55 -8.30
C GLY A 97 18.07 -43.89 -6.81
N GLN A 98 17.18 -43.25 -6.05
CA GLN A 98 16.96 -43.52 -4.63
C GLN A 98 15.48 -43.75 -4.30
N LYS A 99 14.56 -42.97 -4.89
CA LYS A 99 13.13 -42.98 -4.62
C LYS A 99 12.30 -42.68 -5.87
N TRP A 100 11.01 -42.97 -5.78
CA TRP A 100 10.04 -42.58 -6.80
C TRP A 100 9.67 -41.10 -6.62
N VAL A 101 9.77 -40.33 -7.70
CA VAL A 101 9.47 -38.90 -7.74
C VAL A 101 8.36 -38.65 -8.76
N PRO A 102 7.31 -37.88 -8.43
CA PRO A 102 6.26 -37.56 -9.40
C PRO A 102 6.84 -36.76 -10.56
N LEU A 103 6.46 -37.11 -11.78
CA LEU A 103 6.92 -36.43 -13.00
C LEU A 103 6.29 -35.03 -13.13
N LEU A 104 5.06 -34.88 -12.64
CA LEU A 104 4.37 -33.59 -12.52
C LEU A 104 4.38 -33.19 -11.05
N GLN A 105 5.35 -32.35 -10.68
CA GLN A 105 5.40 -31.74 -9.36
C GLN A 105 4.41 -30.58 -9.31
N SER A 106 3.59 -30.52 -8.26
CA SER A 106 2.88 -29.29 -7.92
C SER A 106 3.89 -28.37 -7.26
N ASP A 107 4.20 -27.25 -7.90
CA ASP A 107 5.10 -26.27 -7.31
C ASP A 107 4.45 -25.68 -6.06
N PRO A 108 5.16 -25.60 -4.93
CA PRO A 108 4.66 -24.89 -3.77
C PRO A 108 4.47 -23.41 -4.13
N LEU A 109 3.54 -22.74 -3.43
CA LEU A 109 3.22 -21.32 -3.68
C LEU A 109 4.48 -20.43 -3.65
N GLU A 110 5.47 -20.79 -2.85
CA GLU A 110 6.80 -20.16 -2.82
C GLU A 110 7.47 -20.11 -4.20
N VAL A 111 7.53 -21.25 -4.90
CA VAL A 111 8.15 -21.35 -6.24
C VAL A 111 7.33 -20.56 -7.26
N VAL A 112 6.00 -20.70 -7.22
CA VAL A 112 5.07 -19.98 -8.11
C VAL A 112 5.14 -18.46 -7.91
N SER A 113 5.37 -18.00 -6.68
CA SER A 113 5.47 -16.58 -6.34
C SER A 113 6.75 -15.92 -6.85
N GLN A 114 7.86 -16.67 -6.92
CA GLN A 114 9.15 -16.17 -7.39
C GLN A 114 9.20 -16.01 -8.92
N THR A 115 8.38 -16.77 -9.67
CA THR A 115 8.36 -16.72 -11.14
C THR A 115 7.43 -15.65 -11.72
N GLY A 116 6.73 -14.87 -10.87
CA GLY A 116 5.89 -13.75 -11.32
C GLY A 116 4.62 -14.18 -12.07
N ASN A 117 3.99 -15.27 -11.64
CA ASN A 117 2.79 -15.80 -12.29
C ASN A 117 1.53 -14.97 -11.99
N THR A 118 0.57 -14.97 -12.92
CA THR A 118 -0.77 -14.39 -12.74
C THR A 118 -1.82 -15.51 -12.66
N SER A 119 -2.88 -15.29 -11.88
CA SER A 119 -4.00 -16.22 -11.74
C SER A 119 -5.32 -15.47 -11.92
N THR A 120 -6.30 -16.11 -12.56
CA THR A 120 -7.68 -15.63 -12.64
C THR A 120 -8.53 -16.06 -11.45
N LEU A 121 -8.00 -16.92 -10.57
CA LEU A 121 -8.66 -17.42 -9.38
C LEU A 121 -8.37 -16.53 -8.17
N GLU A 122 -9.34 -16.41 -7.27
CA GLU A 122 -9.23 -15.67 -6.01
C GLU A 122 -8.24 -16.36 -5.05
N LEU A 123 -7.42 -15.56 -4.37
CA LEU A 123 -6.59 -16.01 -3.26
C LEU A 123 -7.38 -15.91 -1.95
N ILE A 124 -7.85 -17.04 -1.42
CA ILE A 124 -8.51 -17.10 -0.11
C ILE A 124 -7.50 -17.51 0.96
N VAL A 125 -7.17 -16.62 1.90
CA VAL A 125 -6.34 -16.95 3.06
C VAL A 125 -7.24 -17.33 4.24
N LYS A 126 -7.09 -18.55 4.76
CA LYS A 126 -7.78 -19.02 5.97
C LYS A 126 -6.85 -18.91 7.18
N ASN A 127 -7.43 -18.59 8.34
CA ASN A 127 -6.73 -18.36 9.61
C ASN A 127 -5.91 -17.05 9.61
N ASN A 128 -4.60 -17.11 9.39
CA ASN A 128 -3.70 -15.96 9.49
C ASN A 128 -2.83 -15.83 8.24
N LEU A 129 -2.66 -14.60 7.74
CA LEU A 129 -1.65 -14.25 6.76
C LEU A 129 -0.46 -13.64 7.48
N LYS A 130 0.67 -14.33 7.52
CA LYS A 130 1.95 -13.73 7.92
C LYS A 130 2.72 -13.36 6.66
N LEU A 131 2.99 -12.07 6.50
CA LEU A 131 3.88 -11.57 5.46
C LEU A 131 5.23 -11.32 6.12
N ASP A 132 6.23 -12.13 5.75
CA ASP A 132 7.60 -11.98 6.24
C ASP A 132 8.39 -11.18 5.20
N PHE A 133 8.54 -9.89 5.45
CA PHE A 133 9.28 -9.00 4.56
C PHE A 133 10.79 -9.10 4.82
N ASP A 134 11.60 -8.80 3.82
CA ASP A 134 13.05 -8.69 3.99
C ASP A 134 13.43 -7.55 4.94
N GLN A 135 14.73 -7.29 5.12
CA GLN A 135 15.23 -6.20 5.99
C GLN A 135 14.63 -4.82 5.65
N LYS A 136 14.07 -4.62 4.45
CA LYS A 136 13.52 -3.34 4.04
C LYS A 136 12.05 -3.16 4.41
N GLU A 137 11.32 -4.22 4.77
CA GLU A 137 9.93 -4.16 5.26
C GLU A 137 8.96 -3.32 4.38
N ASN A 138 9.07 -3.43 3.04
CA ASN A 138 8.14 -2.77 2.12
C ASN A 138 7.01 -3.71 1.70
N TYR A 139 5.77 -3.22 1.68
CA TYR A 139 4.61 -4.00 1.22
C TYR A 139 3.69 -3.23 0.26
N ILE A 140 3.21 -3.93 -0.77
CA ILE A 140 2.33 -3.38 -1.80
C ILE A 140 1.16 -4.34 -2.02
N ILE A 141 -0.06 -3.83 -1.82
CA ILE A 141 -1.30 -4.41 -2.32
C ILE A 141 -1.88 -3.43 -3.34
N GLY A 142 -1.92 -3.84 -4.61
CA GLY A 142 -2.40 -3.03 -5.71
C GLY A 142 -1.32 -2.80 -6.77
N LYS A 143 -1.37 -1.66 -7.46
CA LYS A 143 -0.40 -1.29 -8.52
C LYS A 143 0.45 -0.12 -8.06
N SER A 144 1.77 -0.30 -8.08
CA SER A 144 2.76 0.78 -7.93
C SER A 144 3.47 1.03 -9.26
N ARG A 145 3.83 2.28 -9.53
CA ARG A 145 4.53 2.72 -10.76
C ARG A 145 6.05 2.69 -10.62
N SER A 146 6.56 2.41 -9.43
CA SER A 146 7.99 2.45 -9.12
C SER A 146 8.46 1.21 -8.39
N THR A 147 9.74 0.90 -8.56
CA THR A 147 10.48 0.06 -7.62
C THR A 147 10.78 0.86 -6.35
N ILE A 148 10.64 0.23 -5.18
CA ILE A 148 10.91 0.88 -3.89
C ILE A 148 12.34 0.52 -3.44
N ALA A 149 13.23 1.52 -3.39
CA ALA A 149 14.59 1.38 -2.87
C ALA A 149 14.70 1.66 -1.36
N GLY A 150 13.70 2.35 -0.77
CA GLY A 150 13.62 2.74 0.64
C GLY A 150 13.16 1.61 1.58
N GLU A 151 12.82 1.97 2.83
CA GLU A 151 12.46 1.01 3.90
C GLU A 151 11.10 1.35 4.55
N TYR A 152 10.42 0.35 5.11
CA TYR A 152 9.20 0.47 5.91
C TYR A 152 8.05 1.18 5.18
N ASN A 153 7.93 1.02 3.86
CA ASN A 153 6.86 1.65 3.08
C ASN A 153 5.66 0.70 2.91
N SER A 154 4.45 1.23 3.08
CA SER A 154 3.20 0.49 2.91
C SER A 154 2.31 1.13 1.84
N ILE A 155 1.85 0.34 0.87
CA ILE A 155 0.98 0.79 -0.20
C ILE A 155 -0.23 -0.14 -0.29
N PHE A 156 -1.41 0.41 0.00
CA PHE A 156 -2.72 -0.20 -0.24
C PHE A 156 -3.50 0.66 -1.25
N ALA A 157 -3.05 0.68 -2.50
CA ALA A 157 -3.49 1.64 -3.50
C ALA A 157 -3.16 1.22 -4.94
N THR A 158 -3.82 1.85 -5.91
CA THR A 158 -3.42 1.83 -7.32
C THR A 158 -2.78 3.17 -7.71
N ASP A 159 -1.82 3.13 -8.64
CA ASP A 159 -1.12 4.29 -9.21
C ASP A 159 -0.30 5.12 -8.20
N SER A 160 0.27 4.46 -7.19
CA SER A 160 1.27 5.07 -6.29
C SER A 160 2.64 5.18 -6.96
N ASN A 161 3.49 6.11 -6.49
CA ASN A 161 4.87 6.29 -6.99
C ASN A 161 5.83 6.64 -5.84
N ILE A 162 5.94 5.75 -4.86
CA ILE A 162 6.95 5.81 -3.80
C ILE A 162 8.21 5.12 -4.33
N THR A 163 9.30 5.87 -4.54
CA THR A 163 10.56 5.30 -5.06
C THR A 163 11.57 5.08 -3.94
N SER A 164 11.56 5.94 -2.92
CA SER A 164 12.52 5.94 -1.82
C SER A 164 11.91 6.58 -0.57
N GLY A 165 12.71 6.75 0.49
CA GLY A 165 12.23 7.25 1.77
C GLY A 165 11.90 6.14 2.77
N LYS A 166 11.55 6.55 3.99
CA LYS A 166 11.38 5.65 5.14
C LYS A 166 10.04 5.87 5.81
N GLY A 167 9.25 4.80 5.99
CA GLY A 167 8.02 4.85 6.79
C GLY A 167 6.85 5.56 6.11
N ASN A 168 6.75 5.53 4.78
CA ASN A 168 5.61 6.15 4.09
C ASN A 168 4.42 5.19 3.98
N SER A 169 3.19 5.70 4.10
CA SER A 169 1.98 4.90 3.97
C SER A 169 0.98 5.54 3.02
N ALA A 170 0.38 4.72 2.17
CA ALA A 170 -0.52 5.12 1.10
C ALA A 170 -1.78 4.26 1.08
N SER A 171 -2.96 4.88 1.09
CA SER A 171 -4.23 4.16 0.92
C SER A 171 -5.20 4.87 -0.05
N ALA A 172 -5.90 4.07 -0.87
CA ALA A 172 -6.86 4.49 -1.91
C ALA A 172 -6.27 5.06 -3.23
N TYR A 173 -7.14 5.34 -4.22
CA TYR A 173 -6.80 5.56 -5.65
C TYR A 173 -5.97 6.84 -5.92
N ALA A 174 -4.81 6.70 -6.54
CA ALA A 174 -3.89 7.77 -6.97
C ALA A 174 -3.28 8.61 -5.83
N MET A 175 -2.30 8.06 -5.12
CA MET A 175 -1.56 8.78 -4.08
C MET A 175 -0.45 9.71 -4.60
N SER A 176 0.05 9.57 -5.82
CA SER A 176 1.05 10.53 -6.33
C SER A 176 1.36 10.36 -7.80
N GLN A 177 1.09 11.38 -8.62
CA GLN A 177 1.72 11.57 -9.94
C GLN A 177 3.19 12.00 -9.82
N GLY A 178 3.60 12.50 -8.65
CA GLY A 178 4.99 12.81 -8.33
C GLY A 178 5.74 11.63 -7.69
N GLU A 179 7.06 11.74 -7.62
CA GLU A 179 7.93 10.79 -6.94
C GLU A 179 8.03 11.11 -5.44
N ILE A 180 7.69 10.17 -4.55
CA ILE A 180 7.90 10.36 -3.11
C ILE A 180 9.31 9.87 -2.73
N THR A 181 10.14 10.81 -2.26
CA THR A 181 11.49 10.58 -1.72
C THR A 181 11.63 10.99 -0.25
N GLY A 182 10.69 11.79 0.25
CA GLY A 182 10.57 12.16 1.65
C GLY A 182 10.21 11.00 2.58
N LYS A 183 10.29 11.25 3.88
CA LYS A 183 10.11 10.24 4.94
C LYS A 183 8.86 10.51 5.77
N LEU A 184 8.30 9.45 6.33
CA LEU A 184 7.22 9.49 7.33
C LEU A 184 5.97 10.22 6.84
N ASN A 185 5.66 10.14 5.54
CA ASN A 185 4.45 10.74 4.99
C ASN A 185 3.30 9.73 5.02
N TYR A 186 2.11 10.20 5.40
CA TYR A 186 0.88 9.42 5.41
C TYR A 186 -0.15 10.06 4.49
N GLY A 187 -0.57 9.32 3.46
CA GLY A 187 -1.65 9.72 2.57
C GLY A 187 -2.80 8.72 2.61
N ALA A 188 -4.03 9.23 2.69
CA ALA A 188 -5.23 8.42 2.60
C ALA A 188 -6.31 9.16 1.81
N GLY A 189 -6.82 8.56 0.74
CA GLY A 189 -7.84 9.15 -0.11
C GLY A 189 -7.32 9.53 -1.49
N VAL A 190 -8.25 9.79 -2.40
CA VAL A 190 -7.93 9.99 -3.81
C VAL A 190 -7.05 11.21 -4.02
N SER A 191 -5.89 11.13 -4.68
CA SER A 191 -4.98 12.29 -4.83
C SER A 191 -4.54 12.94 -3.52
N ALA A 192 -4.59 12.24 -2.39
CA ALA A 192 -3.95 12.72 -1.16
C ALA A 192 -2.41 12.72 -1.35
N LEU A 193 -1.72 13.79 -0.93
CA LEU A 193 -0.28 13.99 -1.15
C LEU A 193 0.14 13.89 -2.63
N ASN A 194 -0.75 14.20 -3.57
CA ASN A 194 -0.43 14.03 -4.98
C ASN A 194 0.57 15.09 -5.47
N GLY A 195 1.78 14.70 -5.85
CA GLY A 195 2.79 15.64 -6.33
C GLY A 195 2.42 16.32 -7.65
N ILE A 196 3.27 17.25 -8.09
CA ILE A 196 3.19 17.76 -9.46
C ILE A 196 3.57 16.62 -10.42
N ILE A 197 2.97 16.58 -11.62
CA ILE A 197 3.31 15.59 -12.67
C ILE A 197 4.82 15.61 -12.91
N ASN A 198 5.47 14.44 -12.82
CA ASN A 198 6.92 14.27 -12.93
C ASN A 198 7.74 15.09 -11.91
N GLY A 199 7.11 15.59 -10.85
CA GLY A 199 7.76 16.32 -9.76
C GLY A 199 8.12 15.40 -8.60
N THR A 200 8.91 15.91 -7.66
CA THR A 200 9.34 15.17 -6.46
C THR A 200 8.70 15.73 -5.20
N ILE A 201 8.24 14.84 -4.33
CA ILE A 201 7.85 15.12 -2.95
C ILE A 201 9.03 14.71 -2.04
N SER A 202 9.86 15.69 -1.70
CA SER A 202 10.99 15.57 -0.77
C SER A 202 10.62 15.97 0.67
N GLY A 203 9.43 16.54 0.86
CA GLY A 203 8.88 16.91 2.17
C GLY A 203 8.68 15.70 3.09
N ASN A 204 8.83 15.91 4.40
CA ASN A 204 8.79 14.87 5.42
C ASN A 204 7.67 15.10 6.43
N ARG A 205 7.21 14.00 7.06
CA ARG A 205 6.27 14.02 8.20
C ARG A 205 4.96 14.74 7.88
N ASN A 206 4.45 14.55 6.67
CA ASN A 206 3.18 15.14 6.25
C ASN A 206 2.03 14.13 6.37
N ILE A 207 0.85 14.60 6.77
CA ILE A 207 -0.37 13.80 6.86
C ILE A 207 -1.43 14.43 5.95
N GLY A 208 -1.80 13.73 4.87
CA GLY A 208 -2.89 14.12 3.96
C GLY A 208 -4.01 13.09 4.00
N ILE A 209 -5.21 13.47 4.48
CA ILE A 209 -6.36 12.58 4.60
C ILE A 209 -7.58 13.20 3.91
N GLY A 210 -8.17 12.49 2.96
CA GLY A 210 -9.30 12.95 2.16
C GLY A 210 -8.91 13.19 0.70
N ALA A 211 -9.91 13.20 -0.18
CA ALA A 211 -9.65 13.34 -1.60
C ALA A 211 -9.04 14.71 -1.94
N GLY A 212 -7.87 14.70 -2.56
CA GLY A 212 -7.09 15.87 -2.96
C GLY A 212 -6.36 16.54 -1.81
N ALA A 213 -6.44 16.02 -0.58
CA ALA A 213 -5.79 16.60 0.58
C ALA A 213 -4.28 16.72 0.36
N MET A 214 -3.73 17.92 0.56
CA MET A 214 -2.33 18.24 0.37
C MET A 214 -1.79 17.95 -1.05
N SER A 215 -2.66 18.01 -2.06
CA SER A 215 -2.23 17.93 -3.46
C SER A 215 -1.26 19.06 -3.80
N TYR A 216 -0.30 18.74 -4.67
CA TYR A 216 0.80 19.55 -5.17
C TYR A 216 1.90 19.90 -4.17
N ILE A 217 1.96 19.25 -2.99
CA ILE A 217 3.13 19.41 -2.11
C ILE A 217 4.41 18.97 -2.81
N THR A 218 5.54 19.62 -2.50
CA THR A 218 6.87 19.27 -3.02
C THR A 218 7.87 19.11 -1.87
N SER A 219 8.19 20.17 -1.14
CA SER A 219 9.26 20.16 -0.11
C SER A 219 8.81 20.60 1.28
N GLY A 220 7.53 20.94 1.44
CA GLY A 220 6.95 21.29 2.73
C GLY A 220 7.02 20.13 3.74
N ASN A 221 7.30 20.44 5.00
CA ASN A 221 7.40 19.45 6.07
C ASN A 221 6.33 19.67 7.14
N ASP A 222 6.03 18.62 7.90
CA ASP A 222 5.28 18.74 9.16
C ASP A 222 3.88 19.36 8.97
N ASN A 223 3.23 19.07 7.84
CA ASN A 223 1.88 19.54 7.57
C ASN A 223 0.85 18.46 7.90
N ILE A 224 -0.31 18.89 8.39
CA ILE A 224 -1.52 18.07 8.55
C ILE A 224 -2.61 18.70 7.68
N SER A 225 -3.19 17.93 6.77
CA SER A 225 -4.32 18.34 5.92
C SER A 225 -5.37 17.24 5.91
N ILE A 226 -6.55 17.52 6.45
CA ILE A 226 -7.64 16.56 6.59
C ILE A 226 -8.91 17.16 5.98
N GLY A 227 -9.42 16.59 4.90
CA GLY A 227 -10.65 17.01 4.22
C GLY A 227 -10.47 17.16 2.71
N TYR A 228 -11.60 17.19 2.00
CA TYR A 228 -11.65 17.35 0.54
C TYR A 228 -10.89 18.61 0.09
N LEU A 229 -9.87 18.44 -0.75
CA LEU A 229 -8.99 19.50 -1.26
C LEU A 229 -8.34 20.40 -0.18
N SER A 230 -8.29 19.98 1.08
CA SER A 230 -7.59 20.69 2.16
C SER A 230 -6.09 20.83 1.84
N GLY A 231 -5.47 21.97 2.13
CA GLY A 231 -4.05 22.23 1.90
C GLY A 231 -3.59 22.18 0.42
N THR A 232 -4.51 22.00 -0.53
CA THR A 232 -4.19 21.85 -1.95
C THR A 232 -3.43 23.07 -2.47
N GLY A 233 -2.32 22.85 -3.15
CA GLY A 233 -1.53 23.92 -3.77
C GLY A 233 -0.49 24.56 -2.85
N ASN A 234 -0.45 24.24 -1.55
CA ASN A 234 0.67 24.59 -0.69
C ASN A 234 1.86 23.64 -0.99
N ARG A 235 2.88 24.16 -1.67
CA ARG A 235 3.97 23.36 -2.24
C ARG A 235 5.14 23.17 -1.28
N THR A 236 5.59 24.27 -0.69
CA THR A 236 6.84 24.31 0.11
C THR A 236 6.60 24.73 1.56
N GLY A 237 5.37 25.13 1.88
CA GLY A 237 4.98 25.53 3.21
C GLY A 237 5.07 24.41 4.24
N SER A 238 5.40 24.75 5.48
CA SER A 238 5.63 23.78 6.56
C SER A 238 4.87 24.12 7.85
N ASN A 239 4.73 23.15 8.75
CA ASN A 239 4.12 23.32 10.08
C ASN A 239 2.68 23.84 10.05
N ASN A 240 1.87 23.38 9.09
CA ASN A 240 0.48 23.81 8.99
C ASN A 240 -0.49 22.73 9.47
N VAL A 241 -1.64 23.16 9.98
CA VAL A 241 -2.77 22.28 10.33
C VAL A 241 -4.02 22.80 9.61
N PHE A 242 -4.49 22.03 8.64
CA PHE A 242 -5.65 22.36 7.80
C PHE A 242 -6.71 21.27 7.92
N ILE A 243 -7.91 21.64 8.36
CA ILE A 243 -9.00 20.67 8.60
C ILE A 243 -10.31 21.19 8.01
N GLY A 244 -10.94 20.36 7.19
CA GLY A 244 -12.21 20.60 6.51
C GLY A 244 -12.06 20.88 5.02
N VAL A 245 -13.18 21.05 4.34
CA VAL A 245 -13.22 21.17 2.87
C VAL A 245 -12.55 22.47 2.41
N GLY A 246 -11.53 22.35 1.55
CA GLY A 246 -10.80 23.49 0.98
C GLY A 246 -9.93 24.26 1.97
N ALA A 247 -9.85 23.85 3.25
CA ALA A 247 -9.12 24.58 4.29
C ALA A 247 -7.63 24.73 3.93
N GLY A 248 -7.10 25.95 3.99
CA GLY A 248 -5.67 26.22 3.74
C GLY A 248 -5.23 25.96 2.29
N SER A 249 -6.16 25.86 1.35
CA SER A 249 -5.87 25.73 -0.09
C SER A 249 -5.73 27.13 -0.70
N PRO A 250 -4.51 27.62 -1.00
CA PRO A 250 -4.34 28.92 -1.65
C PRO A 250 -4.98 28.91 -3.06
N ALA A 251 -6.15 29.54 -3.21
CA ALA A 251 -6.84 29.67 -4.50
C ALA A 251 -5.99 30.44 -5.54
N SER A 252 -5.17 31.38 -5.09
CA SER A 252 -4.14 32.07 -5.84
C SER A 252 -3.08 32.65 -4.88
N GLY A 253 -1.87 32.94 -5.35
CA GLY A 253 -0.83 33.58 -4.54
C GLY A 253 0.19 32.63 -3.90
N ASN A 254 0.52 32.87 -2.63
CA ASN A 254 1.68 32.27 -1.95
C ASN A 254 1.49 30.76 -1.71
N ARG A 255 2.32 29.94 -2.36
CA ARG A 255 2.33 28.47 -2.27
C ARG A 255 3.33 27.94 -1.23
N SER A 256 3.73 28.80 -0.30
CA SER A 256 4.76 28.54 0.71
C SER A 256 4.29 28.93 2.11
N ILE A 257 2.98 28.87 2.37
CA ILE A 257 2.42 29.28 3.67
C ILE A 257 2.87 28.33 4.77
N SER A 258 3.39 28.88 5.85
CA SER A 258 3.93 28.09 6.97
C SER A 258 3.37 28.58 8.30
N ASN A 259 3.37 27.68 9.28
CA ASN A 259 2.95 27.94 10.65
C ASN A 259 1.47 28.37 10.77
N LYS A 260 0.58 27.90 9.90
CA LYS A 260 -0.84 28.29 9.89
C LYS A 260 -1.76 27.20 10.42
N LEU A 261 -2.78 27.62 11.16
CA LEU A 261 -3.95 26.82 11.49
C LEU A 261 -5.13 27.30 10.64
N ALA A 262 -5.89 26.37 10.06
CA ALA A 262 -7.19 26.65 9.44
C ALA A 262 -8.14 25.48 9.68
N ILE A 263 -9.27 25.75 10.33
CA ILE A 263 -10.37 24.78 10.49
C ILE A 263 -11.64 25.40 9.90
N HIS A 264 -12.06 24.87 8.76
CA HIS A 264 -13.19 25.37 7.98
C HIS A 264 -13.62 24.38 6.91
N SER A 265 -14.89 24.40 6.53
CA SER A 265 -15.39 23.67 5.36
C SER A 265 -16.09 24.63 4.41
N THR A 266 -15.52 24.80 3.23
CA THR A 266 -16.13 25.56 2.15
C THR A 266 -17.27 24.76 1.49
N PRO A 267 -18.44 25.36 1.23
CA PRO A 267 -19.45 24.78 0.36
C PRO A 267 -18.91 24.30 -0.99
N VAL A 268 -19.44 23.16 -1.42
CA VAL A 268 -19.05 22.48 -2.65
C VAL A 268 -20.25 22.45 -3.60
N THR A 269 -20.01 22.71 -4.88
CA THR A 269 -21.00 22.45 -5.93
C THR A 269 -20.71 21.10 -6.53
N THR A 270 -21.64 20.17 -6.34
CA THR A 270 -21.51 18.80 -6.81
C THR A 270 -21.75 18.68 -8.31
N SER A 271 -21.04 17.75 -8.94
CA SER A 271 -21.23 17.39 -10.34
C SER A 271 -21.49 15.90 -10.47
N SER A 272 -22.46 15.51 -11.31
CA SER A 272 -22.71 14.10 -11.61
C SER A 272 -21.72 13.52 -12.63
N THR A 273 -20.94 14.36 -13.31
CA THR A 273 -20.03 13.96 -14.39
C THR A 273 -18.57 14.25 -14.09
N ASN A 274 -18.27 15.25 -13.27
CA ASN A 274 -16.90 15.56 -12.91
C ASN A 274 -16.43 14.67 -11.77
N PHE A 275 -15.17 14.25 -11.87
CA PHE A 275 -14.52 13.50 -10.80
C PHE A 275 -14.23 14.38 -9.57
N TRP A 276 -13.93 15.66 -9.78
CA TRP A 276 -13.76 16.66 -8.72
C TRP A 276 -14.94 17.62 -8.74
N ASP A 277 -15.62 17.74 -7.60
CA ASP A 277 -16.55 18.82 -7.34
C ASP A 277 -15.82 20.17 -7.18
N SER A 278 -16.51 21.26 -7.53
CA SER A 278 -15.92 22.60 -7.47
C SER A 278 -16.16 23.23 -6.11
N ILE A 279 -15.10 23.82 -5.53
CA ILE A 279 -15.24 24.69 -4.37
C ILE A 279 -15.64 26.08 -4.87
N THR A 280 -16.72 26.63 -4.32
CA THR A 280 -17.41 27.80 -4.89
C THR A 280 -16.93 29.16 -4.39
N ASN A 281 -16.09 29.20 -3.37
CA ASN A 281 -15.71 30.46 -2.73
C ASN A 281 -14.23 30.52 -2.36
N ASN A 282 -13.72 31.75 -2.24
CA ASN A 282 -12.34 32.06 -1.88
C ASN A 282 -12.03 31.84 -0.39
N TYR A 283 -12.93 31.21 0.38
CA TYR A 283 -12.71 30.89 1.80
C TYR A 283 -11.73 29.72 2.00
N THR A 284 -11.04 29.33 0.95
CA THR A 284 -9.96 28.35 0.99
C THR A 284 -8.67 28.92 1.59
N ASP A 285 -8.51 30.25 1.61
CA ASP A 285 -7.43 30.91 2.35
C ASP A 285 -7.66 30.76 3.87
N TYR A 286 -6.61 30.38 4.61
CA TYR A 286 -6.64 30.21 6.07
C TYR A 286 -7.17 31.45 6.80
N LYS A 287 -7.02 32.65 6.22
CA LYS A 287 -7.50 33.91 6.81
C LYS A 287 -9.01 33.98 6.98
N PHE A 288 -9.77 33.24 6.17
CA PHE A 288 -11.23 33.23 6.24
C PHE A 288 -11.80 32.04 7.01
N ALA A 289 -10.94 31.14 7.49
CA ALA A 289 -11.38 29.97 8.24
C ALA A 289 -12.15 30.37 9.51
N LEU A 290 -13.08 29.52 9.96
CA LEU A 290 -13.84 29.76 11.18
C LEU A 290 -12.91 29.83 12.39
N ILE A 291 -11.95 28.91 12.43
CA ILE A 291 -10.82 28.97 13.37
C ILE A 291 -9.55 29.09 12.53
N SER A 292 -8.79 30.14 12.77
CA SER A 292 -7.51 30.37 12.11
C SER A 292 -6.44 30.72 13.13
N GLY A 293 -5.17 30.55 12.77
CA GLY A 293 -4.08 30.86 13.68
C GLY A 293 -2.74 30.97 12.98
N ASP A 294 -1.80 31.58 13.69
CA ASP A 294 -0.39 31.59 13.34
C ASP A 294 0.43 31.11 14.52
N PHE A 295 1.08 29.95 14.37
CA PHE A 295 1.92 29.36 15.41
C PHE A 295 3.20 30.16 15.65
N SER A 296 3.69 30.89 14.64
CA SER A 296 4.90 31.72 14.77
C SER A 296 4.60 33.05 15.46
N GLU A 297 3.46 33.66 15.17
CA GLU A 297 3.03 34.91 15.81
C GLU A 297 2.24 34.68 17.10
N ARG A 298 1.92 33.42 17.42
CA ARG A 298 1.23 32.98 18.66
C ARG A 298 -0.15 33.59 18.82
N TRP A 299 -0.95 33.57 17.76
CA TRP A 299 -2.36 33.97 17.84
C TRP A 299 -3.31 32.91 17.30
N LEU A 300 -4.52 32.93 17.85
CA LEU A 300 -5.69 32.16 17.43
C LEU A 300 -6.83 33.15 17.20
N ASN A 301 -7.54 32.99 16.08
CA ASN A 301 -8.68 33.81 15.71
C ASN A 301 -9.92 32.93 15.53
N ILE A 302 -11.07 33.46 15.99
CA ILE A 302 -12.39 32.86 15.78
C ILE A 302 -13.16 33.83 14.89
N ASN A 303 -13.31 33.49 13.62
CA ASN A 303 -14.04 34.27 12.63
C ASN A 303 -15.55 34.04 12.74
N GLY A 304 -16.11 34.32 13.92
CA GLY A 304 -17.50 34.03 14.26
C GLY A 304 -17.80 34.31 15.73
N LYS A 305 -18.83 33.65 16.25
CA LYS A 305 -19.21 33.75 17.67
C LYS A 305 -18.48 32.69 18.49
N LEU A 306 -17.82 33.09 19.57
CA LEU A 306 -17.38 32.19 20.63
C LEU A 306 -18.49 32.11 21.69
N SER A 307 -19.03 30.91 21.91
CA SER A 307 -20.02 30.64 22.96
C SER A 307 -19.45 29.63 23.94
N VAL A 308 -19.54 29.94 25.24
CA VAL A 308 -19.13 29.04 26.32
C VAL A 308 -20.39 28.68 27.11
N THR A 309 -20.61 27.39 27.36
CA THR A 309 -21.74 26.94 28.18
C THR A 309 -21.57 27.47 29.60
N PRO A 310 -22.50 28.29 30.12
CA PRO A 310 -22.32 28.95 31.42
C PRO A 310 -22.02 27.99 32.57
N SER A 311 -22.66 26.82 32.61
CA SER A 311 -22.41 25.80 33.65
C SER A 311 -21.03 25.14 33.61
N GLN A 312 -20.24 25.37 32.55
CA GLN A 312 -18.87 24.90 32.40
C GLN A 312 -17.85 26.01 32.66
N MET A 313 -18.31 27.25 32.82
CA MET A 313 -17.49 28.38 33.22
C MET A 313 -17.63 28.57 34.74
N PRO A 314 -16.55 28.50 35.52
CA PRO A 314 -16.63 28.73 36.96
C PRO A 314 -17.26 30.09 37.24
N ASP A 315 -18.16 30.14 38.23
CA ASP A 315 -18.65 31.41 38.75
C ASP A 315 -17.49 32.11 39.46
N ALA A 316 -17.12 33.29 38.97
CA ALA A 316 -16.06 34.11 39.53
C ALA A 316 -16.62 35.19 40.48
N ASP A 317 -17.95 35.30 40.60
CA ASP A 317 -18.57 36.32 41.43
C ASP A 317 -18.30 36.02 42.92
N GLY A 318 -17.60 36.94 43.57
CA GLY A 318 -17.27 36.85 45.01
C GLY A 318 -16.07 35.97 45.35
N ASP A 319 -15.39 35.37 44.37
CA ASP A 319 -14.15 34.62 44.61
C ASP A 319 -12.92 35.55 44.48
N PRO A 320 -12.22 35.87 45.59
CA PRO A 320 -11.08 36.79 45.58
C PRO A 320 -9.86 36.25 44.83
N ALA A 321 -9.84 34.97 44.43
CA ALA A 321 -8.78 34.41 43.59
C ALA A 321 -8.80 34.98 42.16
N TYR A 322 -9.95 35.47 41.67
CA TYR A 322 -10.10 36.07 40.35
C TYR A 322 -9.78 37.57 40.39
N THR A 323 -8.53 37.94 40.10
CA THR A 323 -8.02 39.32 40.22
C THR A 323 -8.06 40.15 38.93
N LYS A 324 -8.57 39.59 37.82
CA LYS A 324 -8.55 40.21 36.48
C LYS A 324 -9.88 40.02 35.74
N LYS A 325 -10.29 41.03 34.97
CA LYS A 325 -11.35 40.91 33.97
C LYS A 325 -10.75 40.65 32.60
N VAL A 326 -11.32 39.70 31.85
CA VAL A 326 -11.02 39.54 30.42
C VAL A 326 -11.75 40.65 29.67
N VAL A 327 -11.00 41.52 29.01
CA VAL A 327 -11.51 42.62 28.19
C VAL A 327 -11.13 42.40 26.74
N ALA A 328 -11.95 42.88 25.80
CA ALA A 328 -11.70 42.79 24.37
C ALA A 328 -11.46 44.17 23.77
N LYS A 329 -10.50 44.26 22.84
CA LYS A 329 -10.35 45.41 21.95
C LYS A 329 -11.21 45.23 20.70
N ALA A 330 -11.44 46.33 19.96
CA ALA A 330 -12.15 46.30 18.69
C ALA A 330 -11.41 45.49 17.59
N ASP A 331 -10.11 45.26 17.76
CA ASP A 331 -9.29 44.41 16.88
C ASP A 331 -9.45 42.91 17.16
N GLY A 332 -10.33 42.53 18.11
CA GLY A 332 -10.59 41.14 18.48
C GLY A 332 -9.59 40.53 19.47
N SER A 333 -8.53 41.27 19.85
CA SER A 333 -7.60 40.80 20.88
C SER A 333 -8.20 40.91 22.27
N PHE A 334 -7.90 39.91 23.11
CA PHE A 334 -8.26 39.91 24.53
C PHE A 334 -7.08 40.33 25.39
N GLY A 335 -7.37 41.03 26.48
CA GLY A 335 -6.40 41.39 27.50
C GLY A 335 -6.98 41.23 28.89
N PHE A 336 -6.12 41.36 29.89
CA PHE A 336 -6.54 41.39 31.29
C PHE A 336 -6.53 42.81 31.81
N ALA A 337 -7.64 43.24 32.40
CA ALA A 337 -7.72 44.47 33.17
C ALA A 337 -7.69 44.13 34.67
N THR A 338 -6.85 44.84 35.44
CA THR A 338 -6.98 44.84 36.89
C THR A 338 -8.23 45.61 37.25
N GLU A 339 -9.06 45.07 38.12
CA GLU A 339 -10.17 45.83 38.69
C GLU A 339 -9.63 46.88 39.66
N VAL A 340 -9.81 48.16 39.30
CA VAL A 340 -9.50 49.29 40.19
C VAL A 340 -10.80 49.72 40.83
N ILE A 341 -10.99 49.37 42.09
CA ILE A 341 -12.14 49.82 42.86
C ILE A 341 -11.87 51.26 43.29
N PRO A 342 -12.69 52.25 42.88
CA PRO A 342 -12.51 53.63 43.31
C PRO A 342 -12.71 53.75 44.83
N ILE A 343 -12.11 54.76 45.47
CA ILE A 343 -12.32 55.01 46.90
C ILE A 343 -13.79 55.39 47.11
N PRO A 344 -14.51 54.79 48.09
CA PRO A 344 -15.90 55.15 48.39
C PRO A 344 -16.03 56.62 48.79
N PRO A 345 -17.11 57.33 48.39
CA PRO A 345 -17.35 58.70 48.82
C PRO A 345 -17.44 58.80 50.35
N SER A 346 -16.91 59.88 50.92
CA SER A 346 -16.75 60.02 52.38
C SER A 346 -18.04 60.24 53.16
N ASN A 347 -19.16 60.61 52.50
CA ASN A 347 -20.43 60.93 53.13
C ASN A 347 -21.61 60.35 52.34
N GLY A 348 -22.45 59.56 53.00
CA GLY A 348 -23.64 58.91 52.44
C GLY A 348 -23.52 57.40 52.37
N THR A 349 -24.63 56.72 52.06
CA THR A 349 -24.63 55.27 51.85
C THR A 349 -24.56 54.97 50.37
N PHE A 350 -23.57 54.19 49.94
CA PHE A 350 -23.34 53.84 48.54
C PHE A 350 -23.21 52.33 48.39
N ILE A 351 -23.59 51.85 47.21
CA ILE A 351 -23.35 50.49 46.77
C ILE A 351 -22.43 50.52 45.55
N LEU A 352 -21.43 49.65 45.52
CA LEU A 352 -20.55 49.51 44.37
C LEU A 352 -21.31 48.76 43.27
N LYS A 353 -21.52 49.39 42.12
CA LYS A 353 -22.10 48.73 40.93
C LYS A 353 -21.14 48.77 39.77
N SER A 354 -21.13 47.72 38.96
CA SER A 354 -20.51 47.73 37.65
C SER A 354 -21.50 48.31 36.63
N VAL A 355 -21.16 49.44 36.01
CA VAL A 355 -21.95 50.04 34.92
C VAL A 355 -21.11 49.98 33.66
N ASN A 356 -21.57 49.24 32.64
CA ASN A 356 -20.84 49.03 31.38
C ASN A 356 -19.39 48.51 31.58
N GLY A 357 -19.17 47.68 32.61
CA GLY A 357 -17.86 47.09 32.91
C GLY A 357 -16.93 47.94 33.77
N VAL A 358 -17.34 49.15 34.15
CA VAL A 358 -16.58 50.04 35.05
C VAL A 358 -17.21 50.03 36.45
N PRO A 359 -16.46 49.65 37.51
CA PRO A 359 -16.95 49.72 38.87
C PRO A 359 -17.05 51.17 39.36
N GLY A 360 -18.20 51.55 39.93
CA GLY A 360 -18.46 52.88 40.47
C GLY A 360 -19.41 52.85 41.66
N TRP A 361 -19.25 53.81 42.57
CA TRP A 361 -20.13 53.97 43.73
C TRP A 361 -21.40 54.72 43.32
N VAL A 362 -22.56 54.12 43.58
CA VAL A 362 -23.87 54.75 43.38
C VAL A 362 -24.57 54.87 44.73
N THR A 363 -25.22 56.00 44.97
CA THR A 363 -26.00 56.23 46.19
C THR A 363 -27.05 55.12 46.33
N GLN A 364 -27.16 54.58 47.54
CA GLN A 364 -28.10 53.51 47.85
C GLN A 364 -29.55 53.93 47.60
#